data_AF-A0AA50XIG4-F1
#
_entry.id   AF-A0AA50XIG4-F1
#
_cell.length_a   1.000
_cell.length_b   1.000
_cell.length_c   1.000
_cell.angle_alpha   90.00
_cell.angle_beta   90.00
_cell.angle_gamma   90.00
#
_symmetry.space_group_name_H-M   'P 1'
#
loop_
_entity.id
_entity.type
_entity.pdbx_description
1 polymer ?
#
loop_
_entity_poly.entity_id
_entity_poly.type
_entity_poly.pdbx_seq_one_letter_code
_entity_poly.pdbx_strand_id
1 'polypeptide(L)'
;TLRPYQLEGLNWLLFSWHNNRNCILADEMGLGKTIQSLTFVNSVWEYGIRGPFLIIAPLSTIPNWQREFEGWTEMNVIVYHGSQQSKSMIQEYEFYFKNGKGEPIKEITKFNVLITTFEIIVTDFQE
;
A
#
# COMPACT_ATOMS: atom_id res chain seq x y z
N THR A 1 19.58 0.76 -1.34
CA THR A 1 19.87 -0.63 -1.77
C THR A 1 19.59 -1.59 -0.62
N LEU A 2 19.04 -2.78 -0.89
CA LEU A 2 18.71 -3.79 0.12
C LEU A 2 19.97 -4.45 0.71
N ARG A 3 19.91 -4.84 1.99
CA ARG A 3 20.92 -5.71 2.62
C ARG A 3 20.73 -7.17 2.19
N PRO A 4 21.77 -8.03 2.25
CA PRO A 4 21.67 -9.42 1.79
C PRO A 4 20.52 -10.22 2.42
N TYR A 5 20.33 -10.12 3.74
CA TYR A 5 19.24 -10.81 4.43
C TYR A 5 17.86 -10.26 4.04
N GLN A 6 17.77 -8.98 3.66
CA GLN A 6 16.52 -8.38 3.18
C GLN A 6 16.17 -8.91 1.79
N LEU A 7 17.19 -9.10 0.94
CA LEU A 7 17.04 -9.70 -0.38
C LEU A 7 16.59 -11.16 -0.27
N GLU A 8 17.11 -11.92 0.70
CA GLU A 8 16.65 -13.28 0.98
C GLU A 8 15.17 -13.30 1.39
N GLY A 9 14.76 -12.42 2.31
CA GLY A 9 13.36 -12.28 2.70
C GLY A 9 12.46 -11.88 1.52
N LEU A 10 12.90 -10.96 0.66
CA LEU A 10 12.19 -10.57 -0.55
C LEU A 10 12.02 -11.75 -1.52
N ASN A 11 13.10 -12.51 -1.77
CA ASN A 11 13.05 -13.69 -2.64
C ASN A 11 12.07 -14.74 -2.09
N TRP A 12 12.02 -14.93 -0.77
CA TRP A 12 11.05 -15.83 -0.14
C TRP A 12 9.60 -15.35 -0.31
N LEU A 13 9.34 -14.06 -0.16
CA LEU A 13 8.02 -13.46 -0.40
C LEU A 13 7.59 -13.65 -1.86
N LEU A 14 8.47 -13.34 -2.82
CA LEU A 14 8.21 -13.51 -4.26
C LEU A 14 7.97 -14.98 -4.62
N PHE A 15 8.81 -15.89 -4.12
CA PHE A 15 8.61 -17.33 -4.32
C PHE A 15 7.25 -17.78 -3.81
N SER A 16 6.84 -17.34 -2.62
CA SER A 16 5.55 -17.70 -2.04
C SER A 16 4.38 -17.15 -2.85
N TRP A 17 4.49 -15.89 -3.30
CA TRP A 17 3.51 -15.25 -4.17
C TRP A 17 3.34 -15.98 -5.51
N HIS A 18 4.44 -16.36 -6.19
CA HIS A 18 4.39 -17.17 -7.42
C HIS A 18 3.74 -18.54 -7.22
N ASN A 19 3.75 -19.06 -5.99
CA ASN A 19 3.10 -20.33 -5.63
C ASN A 19 1.70 -20.13 -5.04
N ASN A 20 1.10 -18.94 -5.16
CA ASN A 20 -0.21 -18.59 -4.61
C ASN A 20 -0.34 -18.90 -3.10
N ARG A 21 0.73 -18.64 -2.34
CA ARG A 21 0.76 -18.83 -0.88
C ARG A 21 0.88 -17.50 -0.16
N ASN A 22 0.05 -17.33 0.87
CA ASN A 22 0.12 -16.20 1.78
C ASN A 22 1.33 -16.34 2.72
N CYS A 23 1.86 -15.20 3.18
CA CYS A 23 3.06 -15.14 3.99
C CYS A 23 2.82 -14.40 5.32
N ILE A 24 3.56 -14.82 6.34
CA ILE A 24 3.75 -14.05 7.57
C ILE A 24 5.25 -13.79 7.69
N LEU A 25 5.64 -12.53 7.57
CA LEU A 25 7.03 -12.12 7.76
C LEU A 25 7.29 -11.86 9.25
N ALA A 26 7.86 -12.86 9.93
CA ALA A 26 8.02 -12.89 11.39
C ALA A 26 9.45 -12.57 11.87
N ASP A 27 10.21 -11.80 11.09
CA ASP A 27 11.58 -11.42 11.43
C ASP A 27 11.65 -10.53 12.68
N GLU A 28 12.83 -10.46 13.30
CA GLU A 28 13.09 -9.59 14.46
C GLU A 28 12.76 -8.11 14.17
N MET A 29 12.37 -7.37 15.21
CA MET A 29 12.12 -5.94 15.09
C MET A 29 13.41 -5.21 14.68
N GLY A 30 13.29 -4.23 13.78
CA GLY A 30 14.44 -3.45 13.29
C GLY A 30 15.17 -4.04 12.08
N LEU A 31 14.86 -5.26 11.63
CA LEU A 31 15.45 -5.85 10.40
C LEU A 31 14.87 -5.28 9.09
N GLY A 32 14.03 -4.25 9.17
CA GLY A 32 13.54 -3.55 7.98
C GLY A 32 12.42 -4.29 7.24
N LYS A 33 11.54 -4.98 7.97
CA LYS A 33 10.31 -5.62 7.43
C LYS A 33 9.49 -4.69 6.53
N THR A 34 9.38 -3.41 6.89
CA THR A 34 8.72 -2.39 6.06
C THR A 34 9.34 -2.30 4.66
N ILE A 35 10.67 -2.24 4.59
CA ILE A 35 11.40 -2.16 3.32
C ILE A 35 11.24 -3.47 2.53
N GLN A 36 11.34 -4.63 3.19
CA GLN A 36 11.11 -5.92 2.53
C GLN A 36 9.68 -6.01 1.96
N SER A 37 8.66 -5.61 2.72
CA SER A 37 7.27 -5.63 2.27
C SER A 37 6.99 -4.65 1.13
N LEU A 38 7.47 -3.41 1.19
CA LEU A 38 7.23 -2.45 0.10
C LEU A 38 8.00 -2.82 -1.17
N THR A 39 9.21 -3.36 -1.04
CA THR A 39 9.99 -3.82 -2.21
C THR A 39 9.37 -5.07 -2.84
N PHE A 40 8.73 -5.92 -2.04
CA PHE A 40 7.87 -6.98 -2.55
C PHE A 40 6.69 -6.42 -3.35
N VAL A 41 5.94 -5.46 -2.80
CA VAL A 41 4.83 -4.81 -3.52
C VAL A 41 5.33 -4.15 -4.82
N ASN A 42 6.46 -3.45 -4.78
CA ASN A 42 7.07 -2.83 -5.96
C ASN A 42 7.43 -3.87 -7.03
N SER A 43 8.02 -5.00 -6.63
CA SER A 43 8.38 -6.09 -7.56
C SER A 43 7.14 -6.68 -8.23
N VAL A 44 6.03 -6.84 -7.49
CA VAL A 44 4.74 -7.31 -8.02
C VAL A 44 4.12 -6.27 -8.96
N TRP A 45 4.29 -4.97 -8.66
CA TRP A 45 3.87 -3.87 -9.53
C TRP A 45 4.67 -3.80 -10.84
N GLU A 46 5.98 -3.97 -10.77
CA GLU A 46 6.87 -4.05 -11.94
C GLU A 46 6.57 -5.27 -12.81
N TYR A 47 6.16 -6.38 -12.20
CA TYR A 47 5.69 -7.57 -12.92
C TYR A 47 4.39 -7.33 -13.71
N GLY A 48 3.64 -6.26 -13.40
CA GLY A 48 2.47 -5.83 -14.16
C GLY A 48 1.16 -5.79 -13.35
N ILE A 49 1.20 -6.16 -12.06
CA ILE A 49 0.01 -6.08 -11.19
C ILE A 49 -0.09 -4.66 -10.63
N ARG A 50 -0.93 -3.83 -11.23
CA ARG A 50 -0.95 -2.38 -10.95
C ARG A 50 -1.67 -1.98 -9.65
N GLY A 51 -2.17 -2.95 -8.88
CA GLY A 51 -2.92 -2.74 -7.64
C GLY A 51 -4.44 -2.70 -7.85
N PRO A 52 -5.19 -2.10 -6.91
CA PRO A 52 -4.71 -1.39 -5.72
C PRO A 52 -4.14 -2.34 -4.64
N PHE A 53 -3.11 -1.88 -3.92
CA PHE A 53 -2.53 -2.56 -2.77
C PHE A 53 -2.96 -1.86 -1.46
N LEU A 54 -3.45 -2.62 -0.49
CA LEU A 54 -3.89 -2.10 0.81
C LEU A 54 -2.82 -2.35 1.87
N ILE A 55 -2.40 -1.29 2.56
CA ILE A 55 -1.50 -1.36 3.71
C ILE A 55 -2.25 -0.88 4.94
N ILE A 56 -2.43 -1.78 5.90
CA ILE A 56 -3.05 -1.48 7.19
C ILE A 56 -1.93 -1.43 8.23
N ALA A 57 -1.77 -0.29 8.89
CA ALA A 57 -0.71 -0.09 9.87
C ALA A 57 -1.19 0.75 11.06
N PRO A 58 -0.57 0.63 12.24
CA PRO A 58 -0.82 1.54 13.36
C PRO A 58 -0.58 3.00 12.95
N LEU A 59 -1.41 3.91 13.45
CA LEU A 59 -1.36 5.34 13.12
C LEU A 59 0.04 5.94 13.26
N SER A 60 0.75 5.58 14.33
CA SER A 60 2.12 6.07 14.61
C SER A 60 3.14 5.69 13.54
N THR A 61 2.86 4.66 12.73
CA THR A 61 3.78 4.16 11.69
C THR A 61 3.40 4.59 10.28
N ILE A 62 2.20 5.18 10.08
CA ILE A 62 1.74 5.65 8.76
C ILE A 62 2.74 6.63 8.12
N PRO A 63 3.26 7.66 8.81
CA PRO A 63 4.22 8.59 8.22
C PRO A 63 5.51 7.90 7.77
N ASN A 64 5.90 6.82 8.45
CA ASN A 64 7.05 6.02 8.05
C ASN A 64 6.76 5.23 6.78
N TRP A 65 5.62 4.53 6.73
CA TRP A 65 5.20 3.79 5.54
C TRP A 65 5.12 4.68 4.30
N GLN A 66 4.46 5.84 4.42
CA GLN A 66 4.35 6.80 3.33
C GLN A 66 5.73 7.22 2.82
N ARG A 67 6.61 7.68 3.72
CA ARG A 67 7.97 8.12 3.37
C ARG A 67 8.77 7.03 2.67
N GLU A 68 8.72 5.81 3.17
CA GLU A 68 9.49 4.71 2.56
C GLU A 68 8.91 4.31 1.20
N PHE A 69 7.58 4.31 1.01
CA PHE A 69 7.00 4.08 -0.31
C PHE A 69 7.39 5.17 -1.32
N GLU A 70 7.24 6.44 -0.94
CA GLU A 70 7.61 7.59 -1.79
C GLU A 70 9.12 7.63 -2.09
N GLY A 71 9.96 7.18 -1.16
CA GLY A 71 11.41 7.20 -1.32
C GLY A 71 12.00 6.01 -2.09
N TRP A 72 11.32 4.86 -2.10
CA TRP A 72 11.82 3.63 -2.71
C TRP A 72 11.09 3.19 -3.97
N THR A 73 9.94 3.79 -4.28
CA THR A 73 9.06 3.34 -5.37
C THR A 73 8.49 4.54 -6.13
N GLU A 74 8.13 4.33 -7.39
CA GLU A 74 7.45 5.33 -8.24
C GLU A 74 5.90 5.19 -8.17
N MET A 75 5.40 4.43 -7.20
CA MET A 75 3.97 4.16 -7.07
C MET A 75 3.22 5.38 -6.50
N ASN A 76 2.04 5.66 -7.03
CA ASN A 76 1.14 6.65 -6.43
C ASN A 76 0.57 6.11 -5.11
N VAL A 77 0.97 6.71 -3.99
CA VAL A 77 0.59 6.28 -2.65
C VAL A 77 -0.27 7.35 -2.00
N ILE A 78 -1.42 6.94 -1.47
CA ILE A 78 -2.31 7.82 -0.73
C ILE A 78 -2.50 7.34 0.70
N VAL A 79 -2.52 8.28 1.64
CA VAL A 79 -2.83 8.02 3.05
C VAL A 79 -4.28 8.33 3.30
N TYR A 80 -5.05 7.32 3.69
CA TYR A 80 -6.46 7.44 4.00
C TYR A 80 -6.67 7.41 5.51
N HIS A 81 -6.60 8.60 6.10
CA HIS A 81 -6.78 8.86 7.52
C HIS A 81 -7.21 10.32 7.73
N GLY A 82 -7.82 10.62 8.88
CA GLY A 82 -8.19 11.98 9.28
C GLY A 82 -9.70 12.17 9.49
N SER A 83 -10.14 13.43 9.48
CA SER A 83 -11.55 13.79 9.66
C SER A 83 -12.41 13.30 8.49
N GLN A 84 -13.74 13.22 8.70
CA GLN A 84 -14.68 12.88 7.64
C GLN A 84 -14.51 13.78 6.40
N GLN A 85 -14.31 15.07 6.62
CA GLN A 85 -14.06 16.04 5.54
C GLN A 85 -12.80 15.70 4.73
N SER A 86 -11.72 15.32 5.42
CA SER A 86 -10.46 14.93 4.76
C SER A 86 -10.65 13.66 3.93
N LYS A 87 -11.32 12.65 4.50
CA LYS A 87 -11.64 11.40 3.80
C LYS A 87 -12.52 11.64 2.57
N SER A 88 -13.56 12.47 2.69
CA SER A 88 -14.43 12.82 1.56
C SER A 88 -13.66 13.52 0.44
N MET A 89 -12.72 14.41 0.76
CA MET A 89 -11.85 15.02 -0.24
C MET A 89 -10.98 13.97 -0.95
N ILE A 90 -10.36 13.06 -0.21
CA ILE A 90 -9.53 12.00 -0.82
C ILE A 90 -10.39 11.11 -1.74
N GLN A 91 -11.58 10.71 -1.30
CA GLN A 91 -12.50 9.91 -2.13
C GLN A 91 -12.93 10.65 -3.42
N GLU A 92 -13.19 11.95 -3.34
CA GLU A 92 -13.66 12.74 -4.48
C GLU A 92 -12.57 13.02 -5.51
N TYR A 93 -11.32 13.24 -5.07
CA TYR A 93 -10.23 13.72 -5.92
C TYR A 93 -9.16 12.68 -6.21
N GLU A 94 -8.86 11.76 -5.28
CA GLU A 94 -7.71 10.85 -5.35
C GLU A 94 -8.07 9.40 -5.63
N PHE A 95 -9.32 8.95 -5.43
CA PHE A 95 -9.64 7.53 -5.57
C PHE A 95 -9.75 7.06 -7.03
N TYR A 96 -10.59 7.72 -7.83
CA TYR A 96 -10.98 7.24 -9.17
C TYR A 96 -10.70 8.27 -10.25
N PHE A 97 -10.35 7.81 -11.45
CA PHE A 97 -10.33 8.67 -12.63
C PHE A 97 -11.73 9.16 -12.95
N LYS A 98 -11.84 10.37 -13.49
CA LYS A 98 -13.12 10.96 -13.90
C LYS A 98 -13.24 10.87 -15.42
N ASN A 99 -14.43 10.57 -15.93
CA ASN A 99 -14.72 10.60 -17.36
C ASN A 99 -14.81 12.04 -17.88
N GLY A 100 -15.04 12.23 -19.19
CA GLY A 100 -15.19 13.56 -19.79
C GLY A 100 -16.36 14.40 -19.26
N LYS A 101 -17.27 13.81 -18.47
CA LYS A 101 -18.39 14.48 -17.79
C LYS A 101 -18.09 14.80 -16.32
N GLY A 102 -16.90 14.45 -15.82
CA GLY A 102 -16.51 14.64 -14.42
C GLY A 102 -17.00 13.56 -13.46
N GLU A 103 -17.60 12.47 -13.96
CA GLU A 103 -18.11 11.38 -13.12
C GLU A 103 -17.00 10.34 -12.86
N PRO A 104 -16.89 9.78 -11.64
CA PRO A 104 -15.86 8.80 -11.31
C PRO A 104 -16.10 7.46 -12.03
N ILE A 105 -15.03 6.91 -12.61
CA ILE A 105 -14.97 5.57 -13.21
C ILE A 105 -14.49 4.61 -12.11
N LYS A 106 -15.44 3.92 -11.46
CA LYS A 106 -15.17 3.14 -10.24
C LYS A 106 -14.26 1.93 -10.46
N GLU A 107 -14.09 1.50 -11.72
CA GLU A 107 -13.23 0.39 -12.11
C GLU A 107 -11.75 0.77 -12.21
N ILE A 108 -11.43 2.07 -12.24
CA ILE A 108 -10.07 2.56 -12.48
C ILE A 108 -9.63 3.47 -11.34
N THR A 109 -8.85 2.90 -10.41
CA THR A 109 -8.22 3.64 -9.32
C THR A 109 -7.07 4.51 -9.82
N LYS A 110 -6.90 5.71 -9.27
CA LYS A 110 -5.75 6.59 -9.55
C LYS A 110 -4.50 6.23 -8.74
N PHE A 111 -4.70 5.70 -7.54
CA PHE A 111 -3.62 5.29 -6.65
C PHE A 111 -3.23 3.83 -6.88
N ASN A 112 -1.98 3.51 -6.56
CA ASN A 112 -1.46 2.14 -6.53
C ASN A 112 -1.51 1.58 -5.11
N VAL A 113 -1.23 2.39 -4.09
CA VAL A 113 -1.16 1.97 -2.68
C VAL A 113 -2.05 2.85 -1.81
N LEU A 114 -2.88 2.22 -0.98
CA LEU A 114 -3.69 2.87 0.05
C LEU A 114 -3.14 2.51 1.43
N ILE A 115 -2.69 3.50 2.19
CA ILE A 115 -2.23 3.31 3.57
C ILE A 115 -3.32 3.81 4.51
N THR A 116 -3.75 2.98 5.45
CA THR A 116 -4.78 3.35 6.43
C THR A 116 -4.57 2.63 7.77
N THR A 117 -5.43 2.91 8.75
CA THR A 117 -5.44 2.24 10.04
C THR A 117 -6.59 1.24 10.13
N PHE A 118 -6.48 0.31 11.08
CA PHE A 118 -7.55 -0.65 11.34
C PHE A 118 -8.86 0.04 11.75
N GLU A 119 -8.77 1.08 12.58
CA GLU A 119 -9.92 1.82 13.08
C GLU A 119 -10.72 2.46 11.93
N ILE A 120 -10.04 3.09 10.96
CA ILE A 120 -10.70 3.72 9.82
C ILE A 120 -11.46 2.70 8.98
N ILE A 121 -10.88 1.52 8.74
CA ILE A 121 -11.56 0.46 7.99
C ILE A 121 -12.82 0.01 8.72
N VAL A 122 -12.75 -0.16 10.04
CA VAL A 122 -13.91 -0.59 10.82
C VAL A 122 -15.01 0.47 10.82
N THR A 123 -14.65 1.75 11.01
CA THR A 123 -15.63 2.84 10.99
C THR A 123 -16.31 2.97 9.63
N ASP A 124 -15.54 2.99 8.54
CA ASP A 124 -16.08 3.18 7.19
C ASP A 124 -16.85 1.95 6.65
N PHE A 125 -16.62 0.76 7.21
CA PHE A 125 -17.39 -0.44 6.87
C PHE A 125 -18.74 -0.51 7.61
N GLN A 126 -18.84 0.14 8.76
CA GLN A 126 -20.06 0.13 9.59
C GLN A 126 -21.05 1.24 9.19
N GLU A 127 -20.60 2.26 8.47
CA GLU A 127 -21.44 3.29 7.84
C GLU A 127 -22.07 2.80 6.52
#